data_AF-A0A060BIK3-F1
#
_entry.id   AF-A0A060BIK3-F1
#
_cell.length_a   1.000
_cell.length_b   1.000
_cell.length_c   1.000
_cell.angle_alpha   90.00
_cell.angle_beta   90.00
_cell.angle_gamma   90.00
#
_symmetry.space_group_name_H-M   'P 1'
#
loop_
_entity.id
_entity.type
_entity.pdbx_description
1 polymer ?
#
loop_
_entity_poly.entity_id
_entity_poly.type
_entity_poly.pdbx_seq_one_letter_code
_entity_poly.pdbx_strand_id
1 'polypeptide(L)'
;MSTLISLHPAFQVGAVSRRLFGSFVEHMGRCVYTGIYEPEHPTATPEGFRGDVLDLVRELGVTTIRYPGGNFVSDYRWEDGIGPQGGSPGTAHAHLALPRDQPVRHG
;
A
#
# COMPACT_ATOMS: atom_id res chain seq x y z
N MET A 1 26.10 21.33 26.16
CA MET A 1 25.15 22.30 25.57
C MET A 1 23.79 22.06 26.20
N SER A 2 23.06 23.12 26.57
CA SER A 2 21.71 23.05 27.16
C SER A 2 20.66 23.35 26.08
N THR A 3 19.55 22.61 26.08
CA THR A 3 18.38 22.85 25.21
C THR A 3 17.16 23.08 26.10
N LEU A 4 16.36 24.11 25.79
CA LEU A 4 15.11 24.43 26.50
C LEU A 4 13.92 24.23 25.56
N ILE A 5 12.91 23.50 26.03
CA ILE A 5 11.61 23.35 25.36
C ILE A 5 10.54 23.95 26.27
N SER A 6 9.69 24.83 25.74
CA SER A 6 8.56 25.43 26.47
C SER A 6 7.24 24.96 25.87
N LEU A 7 6.31 24.53 26.73
CA LEU A 7 4.98 24.05 26.35
C LEU A 7 3.95 24.89 27.12
N HIS A 8 3.04 25.56 26.40
CA HIS A 8 2.03 26.41 27.04
C HIS A 8 0.67 26.27 26.33
N PRO A 9 -0.43 25.95 27.07
CA PRO A 9 -1.69 25.49 26.49
C PRO A 9 -2.44 26.54 25.67
N ALA A 10 -2.15 27.84 25.86
CA ALA A 10 -2.74 28.91 25.06
C ALA A 10 -2.15 29.02 23.64
N PHE A 11 -0.99 28.41 23.36
CA PHE A 11 -0.37 28.42 22.03
C PHE A 11 -0.71 27.15 21.26
N GLN A 12 -1.94 27.07 20.77
CA GLN A 12 -2.43 25.94 19.96
C GLN A 12 -2.24 26.21 18.47
N VAL A 13 -1.82 25.19 17.71
CA VAL A 13 -1.75 25.26 16.24
C VAL A 13 -3.10 24.93 15.62
N GLY A 14 -3.74 23.84 16.06
CA GLY A 14 -5.02 23.37 15.55
C GLY A 14 -5.30 21.93 15.94
N ALA A 15 -6.50 21.44 15.61
CA ALA A 15 -6.85 20.04 15.83
C ALA A 15 -6.05 19.13 14.89
N VAL A 16 -5.49 18.05 15.44
CA VAL A 16 -4.76 17.05 14.65
C VAL A 16 -5.76 16.17 13.90
N SER A 17 -5.81 16.31 12.58
CA SER A 17 -6.63 15.43 11.73
C SER A 17 -6.03 14.02 11.72
N ARG A 18 -6.85 13.00 11.99
CA ARG A 18 -6.45 11.59 11.92
C ARG A 18 -5.85 11.23 10.55
N ARG A 19 -6.34 11.84 9.45
CA ARG A 19 -5.87 11.62 8.07
C ARG A 19 -4.41 12.02 7.82
N LEU A 20 -3.79 12.77 8.75
CA LEU A 20 -2.34 13.03 8.71
C LEU A 20 -1.53 11.74 8.89
N PHE A 21 -2.10 10.73 9.55
CA PHE A 21 -1.52 9.40 9.72
C PHE A 21 -2.00 8.45 8.62
N GLY A 22 -1.96 8.94 7.37
CA GLY A 22 -2.26 8.16 6.17
C GLY A 22 -1.03 7.44 5.63
N SER A 23 -1.25 6.52 4.69
CA SER A 23 -0.19 5.83 3.93
C SER A 23 -0.58 5.73 2.45
N PHE A 24 0.21 5.01 1.67
CA PHE A 24 0.11 4.96 0.21
C PHE A 24 0.45 3.56 -0.30
N VAL A 25 -0.40 3.04 -1.18
CA VAL A 25 -0.24 1.76 -1.88
C VAL A 25 -0.26 2.02 -3.39
N GLU A 26 0.78 1.55 -4.07
CA GLU A 26 0.95 1.64 -5.52
C GLU A 26 1.21 0.24 -6.08
N HIS A 27 0.79 0.00 -7.32
CA HIS A 27 1.20 -1.19 -8.08
C HIS A 27 2.66 -1.06 -8.54
N MET A 28 3.58 -1.06 -7.57
CA MET A 28 5.01 -0.94 -7.79
C MET A 28 5.76 -2.03 -7.00
N GLY A 29 6.57 -2.80 -7.72
CA GLY A 29 7.37 -3.87 -7.14
C GLY A 29 6.50 -4.89 -6.39
N ARG A 30 6.76 -5.06 -5.09
CA ARG A 30 6.07 -6.03 -4.22
C ARG A 30 5.06 -5.40 -3.27
N CYS A 31 4.61 -4.18 -3.54
CA CYS A 31 3.67 -3.49 -2.64
C CYS A 31 2.29 -4.18 -2.63
N VAL A 32 1.75 -4.48 -3.82
CA VAL A 32 0.48 -5.21 -3.96
C VAL A 32 0.72 -6.73 -3.96
N TYR A 33 1.34 -7.25 -5.01
CA TYR A 33 1.60 -8.69 -5.16
C TYR A 33 2.81 -9.13 -4.33
N THR A 34 2.69 -10.24 -3.60
CA THR A 34 3.67 -10.71 -2.58
C THR A 34 3.85 -9.75 -1.38
N GLY A 35 3.05 -8.68 -1.33
CA GLY A 35 2.98 -7.69 -0.27
C GLY A 35 1.65 -7.81 0.47
N ILE A 36 0.69 -6.93 0.17
CA ILE A 36 -0.65 -7.01 0.78
C ILE A 36 -1.49 -8.18 0.25
N TYR A 37 -1.22 -8.67 -0.96
CA TYR A 37 -1.98 -9.72 -1.63
C TYR A 37 -1.06 -10.88 -2.07
N GLU A 38 -1.31 -12.06 -1.50
CA GLU A 38 -0.57 -13.31 -1.76
C GLU A 38 -1.45 -14.51 -1.37
N PRO A 39 -2.31 -15.01 -2.29
CA PRO A 39 -3.34 -16.01 -1.97
C PRO A 39 -2.82 -17.34 -1.41
N GLU A 40 -1.58 -17.70 -1.73
CA GLU A 40 -0.95 -18.95 -1.29
C GLU A 40 -0.21 -18.79 0.06
N HIS A 41 -0.17 -17.58 0.63
CA HIS A 41 0.52 -17.33 1.89
C HIS A 41 -0.20 -18.03 3.07
N PRO A 42 0.52 -18.59 4.05
CA PRO A 42 -0.10 -19.32 5.17
C PRO A 42 -1.10 -18.50 6.00
N THR A 43 -0.96 -17.18 6.00
CA THR A 43 -1.85 -16.23 6.71
C THR A 43 -2.89 -15.59 5.81
N ALA A 44 -3.00 -16.03 4.55
CA ALA A 44 -3.91 -15.41 3.59
C ALA A 44 -5.37 -15.53 4.05
N THR A 45 -6.14 -14.45 3.89
CA THR A 45 -7.60 -14.49 4.01
C THR A 45 -8.22 -15.22 2.81
N PRO A 46 -9.51 -15.60 2.85
CA PRO A 46 -10.19 -16.20 1.68
C PRO A 46 -10.14 -15.33 0.42
N GLU A 47 -10.02 -14.00 0.58
CA GLU A 47 -9.88 -13.04 -0.51
C GLU A 47 -8.43 -12.89 -1.00
N GLY A 48 -7.46 -13.59 -0.39
CA GLY A 48 -6.06 -13.60 -0.78
C GLY A 48 -5.17 -12.52 -0.15
N PHE A 49 -5.66 -11.77 0.84
CA PHE A 49 -4.87 -10.76 1.56
C PHE A 49 -4.02 -11.39 2.66
N ARG A 50 -2.80 -10.92 2.86
CA ARG A 50 -1.93 -11.39 3.94
C ARG A 50 -2.42 -10.91 5.30
N GLY A 51 -2.90 -11.84 6.15
CA GLY A 51 -3.43 -11.53 7.47
C GLY A 51 -2.39 -10.90 8.42
N ASP A 52 -1.14 -11.36 8.37
CA ASP A 52 -0.03 -10.79 9.13
C ASP A 52 0.28 -9.35 8.73
N VAL A 53 0.18 -9.02 7.44
CA VAL A 53 0.33 -7.64 6.95
C VAL A 53 -0.84 -6.77 7.40
N LEU A 54 -2.07 -7.29 7.39
CA LEU A 54 -3.25 -6.56 7.88
C LEU A 54 -3.11 -6.20 9.36
N ASP A 55 -2.60 -7.11 10.19
CA ASP A 55 -2.41 -6.87 11.62
C ASP A 55 -1.36 -5.78 11.88
N LEU A 56 -0.25 -5.77 11.13
CA LEU A 56 0.74 -4.70 11.21
C LEU A 56 0.17 -3.34 10.76
N VAL A 57 -0.66 -3.30 9.72
CA VAL A 57 -1.31 -2.05 9.27
C VAL A 57 -2.28 -1.52 10.33
N ARG A 58 -3.00 -2.42 11.02
CA ARG A 58 -3.88 -2.05 12.14
C ARG A 58 -3.08 -1.52 13.33
N GLU A 59 -1.98 -2.19 13.70
CA GLU A 59 -1.08 -1.76 14.77
C GLU A 59 -0.49 -0.37 14.49
N LEU A 60 -0.05 -0.12 13.25
CA LEU A 60 0.48 1.19 12.82
C LEU A 60 -0.58 2.31 12.91
N GLY A 61 -1.86 1.97 12.96
CA GLY A 61 -2.95 2.93 13.11
C GLY A 61 -3.17 3.78 11.85
N VAL A 62 -2.91 3.23 10.67
CA VAL A 62 -3.11 3.94 9.40
C VAL A 62 -4.58 4.26 9.21
N THR A 63 -4.88 5.52 8.89
CA THR A 63 -6.28 6.03 8.86
C THR A 63 -6.80 6.29 7.45
N THR A 64 -5.93 6.33 6.46
CA THR A 64 -6.27 6.58 5.05
C THR A 64 -5.19 5.99 4.16
N ILE A 65 -5.57 5.42 3.02
CA ILE A 65 -4.65 4.90 2.00
C ILE A 65 -4.90 5.62 0.69
N ARG A 66 -3.86 6.20 0.10
CA ARG A 66 -3.87 6.61 -1.32
C ARG A 66 -3.68 5.37 -2.20
N TYR A 67 -4.46 5.24 -3.28
CA TYR A 67 -4.42 4.12 -4.23
C TYR A 67 -5.12 4.53 -5.55
N PRO A 68 -4.81 3.95 -6.73
CA PRO A 68 -3.67 3.08 -7.08
C PRO A 68 -2.42 3.89 -7.48
N GLY A 69 -2.28 5.07 -6.87
CA GLY A 69 -1.55 6.21 -7.41
C GLY A 69 -0.04 6.05 -7.55
N GLY A 70 0.62 7.21 -7.66
CA GLY A 70 2.05 7.30 -7.99
C GLY A 70 2.23 7.49 -9.48
N ASN A 71 3.32 6.99 -10.04
CA ASN A 71 3.52 7.05 -11.48
C ASN A 71 2.64 6.03 -12.21
N PHE A 72 2.30 4.91 -11.54
CA PHE A 72 1.46 3.85 -12.09
C PHE A 72 0.14 4.36 -12.67
N VAL A 73 -0.54 5.26 -11.97
CA VAL A 73 -1.88 5.73 -12.39
C VAL A 73 -1.85 6.59 -13.67
N SER A 74 -0.68 7.05 -14.12
CA SER A 74 -0.56 7.92 -15.30
C SER A 74 -0.98 7.23 -16.60
N ASP A 75 -0.86 5.91 -16.68
CA ASP A 75 -1.23 5.11 -17.86
C ASP A 75 -2.15 3.93 -17.50
N TYR A 76 -2.73 3.96 -16.29
CA TYR A 76 -3.60 2.89 -15.81
C TYR A 76 -5.05 3.08 -16.27
N ARG A 77 -5.60 2.09 -16.95
CA ARG A 77 -7.02 1.98 -17.29
C ARG A 77 -7.75 1.23 -16.19
N TRP A 78 -8.61 1.93 -15.44
CA TRP A 78 -9.28 1.35 -14.28
C TRP A 78 -10.23 0.20 -14.65
N GLU A 79 -10.75 0.18 -15.88
CA GLU A 79 -11.61 -0.87 -16.42
C GLU A 79 -10.90 -2.23 -16.46
N ASP A 80 -9.57 -2.24 -16.61
CA ASP A 80 -8.77 -3.47 -16.64
C ASP A 80 -8.67 -4.12 -15.25
N GLY A 81 -8.97 -3.37 -14.18
CA GLY A 81 -8.93 -3.84 -12.80
C GLY A 81 -10.27 -4.34 -12.24
N ILE A 82 -11.32 -4.45 -13.08
CA ILE A 82 -12.65 -4.89 -12.67
C ILE A 82 -13.17 -6.03 -13.55
N GLY A 83 -14.13 -6.81 -13.04
CA GLY A 83 -14.78 -7.90 -13.76
C GLY A 83 -14.26 -9.30 -13.38
N PRO A 84 -14.81 -10.36 -13.99
CA PRO A 84 -14.42 -11.73 -13.69
C PRO A 84 -12.94 -11.99 -13.99
N GLN A 85 -12.26 -12.65 -13.06
CA GLN A 85 -10.88 -13.07 -13.23
C GLN A 85 -10.80 -14.05 -14.42
N GLY A 86 -10.15 -13.63 -15.50
CA GLY A 86 -9.98 -14.42 -16.74
C GLY A 86 -10.90 -14.05 -17.92
N GLY A 87 -11.74 -13.02 -17.81
CA GLY A 87 -12.74 -12.65 -18.84
C GLY A 87 -12.31 -11.59 -19.87
N SER A 88 -11.18 -10.89 -19.67
CA SER A 88 -10.74 -9.79 -20.55
C SER A 88 -9.39 -10.10 -21.22
N PRO A 89 -9.15 -9.65 -22.47
CA PRO A 89 -7.84 -9.77 -23.10
C PRO A 89 -6.82 -9.03 -22.23
N GLY A 90 -5.80 -9.75 -21.80
CA GLY A 90 -4.89 -9.31 -20.75
C GLY A 90 -4.26 -7.94 -21.01
N THR A 91 -4.36 -7.07 -20.02
CA THR A 91 -3.28 -6.15 -19.70
C THR A 91 -2.56 -6.73 -18.50
N ALA A 92 -1.67 -7.70 -18.74
CA ALA A 92 -0.59 -7.94 -17.79
C ALA A 92 0.09 -6.58 -17.60
N HIS A 93 0.21 -6.12 -16.36
CA HIS A 93 0.90 -4.88 -15.98
C HIS A 93 2.40 -4.97 -16.34
N ALA A 94 2.73 -4.98 -17.63
CA ALA A 94 4.04 -5.33 -18.16
C ALA A 94 5.09 -4.26 -17.87
N HIS A 95 4.67 -3.07 -17.42
CA HIS A 95 5.57 -1.93 -17.21
C HIS A 95 6.12 -1.85 -15.77
N LEU A 96 5.49 -2.50 -14.79
CA LEU A 96 5.85 -2.36 -13.36
C LEU A 96 5.68 -3.62 -12.49
N ALA A 97 5.01 -4.67 -12.99
CA ALA A 97 5.07 -5.98 -12.34
C ALA A 97 6.41 -6.62 -12.71
N LEU A 98 7.31 -6.74 -11.74
CA LEU A 98 8.51 -7.55 -11.92
C LEU A 98 8.10 -8.95 -12.40
N PRO A 99 8.84 -9.55 -13.36
CA PRO A 99 8.61 -10.94 -13.75
C PRO A 99 8.59 -11.81 -12.49
N ARG A 100 7.60 -12.72 -12.40
CA ARG A 100 7.41 -13.62 -11.25
C ARG A 100 8.65 -14.47 -10.90
N ASP A 101 9.64 -14.52 -11.78
CA ASP A 101 10.83 -15.37 -11.68
C ASP A 101 12.16 -14.60 -11.46
N GLN A 102 12.15 -13.31 -11.11
CA GLN A 102 13.40 -12.60 -10.83
C GLN A 102 13.88 -12.84 -9.38
N PRO A 103 15.07 -13.42 -9.14
CA PRO A 103 15.58 -13.61 -7.79
C PRO A 103 15.82 -12.25 -7.11
N VAL A 104 15.46 -12.18 -5.82
CA VAL A 104 15.74 -11.03 -4.95
C VAL A 104 17.25 -10.79 -4.94
N ARG A 105 17.72 -9.73 -5.60
CA ARG A 105 19.10 -9.28 -5.42
C ARG A 105 19.18 -8.56 -4.08
N HIS A 106 19.82 -9.20 -3.10
CA HIS A 106 20.30 -8.53 -1.91
C HIS A 106 21.39 -7.53 -2.32
N GLY A 107 21.15 -6.25 -2.06
CA GLY A 107 22.15 -5.19 -2.05
C GLY A 107 22.65 -4.95 -0.64
#